data_AF-A0A183B3Z3-F1
#
_entry.id   AF-A0A183B3Z3-F1
#
_cell.length_a   1.000
_cell.length_b   1.000
_cell.length_c   1.000
_cell.angle_alpha   90.00
_cell.angle_beta   90.00
_cell.angle_gamma   90.00
#
_symmetry.space_group_name_H-M   'P 1'
#
loop_
_entity.id
_entity.type
_entity.pdbx_description
1 polymer ?
#
loop_
_entity_poly.entity_id
_entity_poly.type
_entity_poly.pdbx_seq_one_letter_code
_entity_poly.pdbx_strand_id
1 'polypeptide(L)'
;MHCSRFFSGNYYYALLFLAALILYTQRDQLLATCENPSADMFGLLGRIHKERFVESKFTDQEALTAAIESYRNGFQADPNEYMGVNLANLLVCTGQELSSSQELNRICNVLNLRIGRKGDISKLTDYWDVATFFEVRVLLEEYTSAVRAVERIYAMDPPIWQLASTLRNIRLINQFRKPAHDKVKLTPARRLFDFWMEFLSDVVTESGQSLQNSTNGIISSAELTGNGSECSR
;
A
#
# COMPACT_ATOMS: atom_id res chain seq x y z
N MET A 1 2.78 -21.41 -11.50
CA MET A 1 3.26 -20.37 -12.43
C MET A 1 2.88 -19.03 -11.84
N HIS A 2 3.86 -18.17 -11.61
CA HIS A 2 3.75 -16.94 -10.83
C HIS A 2 2.79 -15.92 -11.44
N CYS A 3 1.91 -15.37 -10.60
CA CYS A 3 1.04 -14.22 -10.89
C CYS A 3 1.85 -12.89 -10.94
N SER A 4 3.07 -12.90 -11.49
CA SER A 4 4.02 -11.78 -11.43
C SER A 4 4.24 -11.07 -12.76
N ARG A 5 3.38 -11.27 -13.77
CA ARG A 5 3.65 -10.79 -15.13
C ARG A 5 2.59 -9.95 -15.82
N PHE A 6 1.56 -9.45 -15.14
CA PHE A 6 0.41 -8.91 -15.87
C PHE A 6 0.01 -7.44 -15.67
N PHE A 7 0.85 -6.49 -15.27
CA PHE A 7 0.32 -5.12 -15.11
C PHE A 7 1.31 -4.01 -15.49
N SER A 8 1.16 -3.47 -16.71
CA SER A 8 1.81 -2.26 -17.21
C SER A 8 0.77 -1.21 -17.66
N GLY A 9 0.90 0.01 -17.12
CA GLY A 9 0.43 1.27 -17.73
C GLY A 9 -1.08 1.60 -17.74
N ASN A 10 -1.42 2.79 -17.22
CA ASN A 10 -2.62 3.66 -17.34
C ASN A 10 -4.04 3.07 -17.40
N TYR A 11 -4.27 1.93 -18.02
CA TYR A 11 -5.50 1.15 -17.88
C TYR A 11 -5.57 0.43 -16.53
N TYR A 12 -4.49 0.37 -15.76
CA TYR A 12 -4.44 -0.23 -14.42
C TYR A 12 -5.42 0.42 -13.45
N TYR A 13 -5.43 1.76 -13.36
CA TYR A 13 -6.38 2.44 -12.48
C TYR A 13 -7.80 2.33 -12.99
N ALA A 14 -8.04 2.37 -14.30
CA ALA A 14 -9.38 2.21 -14.86
C ALA A 14 -9.91 0.78 -14.76
N LEU A 15 -9.07 -0.24 -14.97
CA LEU A 15 -9.41 -1.67 -14.81
C LEU A 15 -9.46 -2.07 -13.34
N LEU A 16 -8.64 -1.52 -12.45
CA LEU A 16 -8.82 -1.70 -11.01
C LEU A 16 -9.98 -0.88 -10.48
N PHE A 17 -10.32 0.30 -11.02
CA PHE A 17 -11.54 0.98 -10.66
C PHE A 17 -12.75 0.22 -11.18
N LEU A 18 -12.75 -0.27 -12.43
CA LEU A 18 -13.86 -1.07 -12.95
C LEU A 18 -13.95 -2.43 -12.26
N ALA A 19 -12.83 -3.13 -12.06
CA ALA A 19 -12.82 -4.37 -11.31
C ALA A 19 -13.20 -4.10 -9.86
N ALA A 20 -12.65 -3.08 -9.19
CA ALA A 20 -13.07 -2.71 -7.83
C ALA A 20 -14.53 -2.27 -7.80
N LEU A 21 -15.09 -1.62 -8.82
CA LEU A 21 -16.50 -1.20 -8.88
C LEU A 21 -17.42 -2.42 -9.09
N ILE A 22 -17.05 -3.33 -9.99
CA ILE A 22 -17.74 -4.61 -10.24
C ILE A 22 -17.67 -5.50 -9.00
N LEU A 23 -16.49 -5.65 -8.41
CA LEU A 23 -16.25 -6.39 -7.18
C LEU A 23 -16.91 -5.70 -5.98
N TYR A 24 -17.00 -4.36 -5.94
CA TYR A 24 -17.69 -3.60 -4.89
C TYR A 24 -19.20 -3.86 -4.93
N THR A 25 -19.79 -3.94 -6.14
CA THR A 25 -21.20 -4.30 -6.32
C THR A 25 -21.50 -5.79 -6.08
N GLN A 26 -20.51 -6.67 -6.17
CA GLN A 26 -20.69 -8.14 -6.04
C GLN A 26 -19.87 -8.77 -4.90
N ARG A 27 -19.33 -7.99 -3.96
CA ARG A 27 -18.37 -8.48 -2.94
C ARG A 27 -18.96 -9.60 -2.08
N ASP A 28 -20.22 -9.46 -1.70
CA ASP A 28 -20.93 -10.42 -0.86
C ASP A 28 -21.24 -11.71 -1.65
N GLN A 29 -21.42 -11.61 -2.97
CA GLN A 29 -21.58 -12.77 -3.87
C GLN A 29 -20.28 -13.53 -4.13
N LEU A 30 -19.13 -12.85 -4.20
CA LEU A 30 -17.83 -13.49 -4.47
C LEU A 30 -17.40 -14.50 -3.40
N LEU A 31 -17.60 -14.18 -2.12
CA LEU A 31 -17.34 -15.12 -1.04
C LEU A 31 -18.48 -16.12 -0.88
N ALA A 32 -19.74 -15.70 -1.02
CA ALA A 32 -20.89 -16.58 -0.82
C ALA A 32 -20.99 -17.72 -1.86
N THR A 33 -20.42 -17.53 -3.06
CA THR A 33 -20.42 -18.53 -4.13
C THR A 33 -19.16 -19.41 -4.15
N CYS A 34 -18.16 -19.12 -3.32
CA CYS A 34 -16.90 -19.83 -3.31
C CYS A 34 -16.75 -20.62 -2.01
N GLU A 35 -16.88 -21.96 -2.08
CA GLU A 35 -16.77 -22.84 -0.90
C GLU A 35 -15.39 -22.77 -0.22
N ASN A 36 -14.33 -22.45 -0.98
CA ASN A 36 -12.96 -22.32 -0.47
C ASN A 36 -12.23 -21.13 -1.13
N PRO A 37 -12.46 -19.89 -0.65
CA PRO A 37 -11.80 -18.71 -1.19
C PRO A 37 -10.28 -18.78 -1.02
N SER A 38 -9.53 -18.41 -2.05
CA SER A 38 -8.06 -18.37 -1.98
C SER A 38 -7.57 -17.15 -1.20
N ALA A 39 -6.32 -17.20 -0.74
CA ALA A 39 -5.67 -16.05 -0.12
C ALA A 39 -5.75 -14.80 -1.03
N ASP A 40 -5.51 -14.94 -2.33
CA ASP A 40 -5.58 -13.82 -3.28
C ASP A 40 -6.98 -13.16 -3.33
N MET A 41 -8.05 -13.95 -3.23
CA MET A 41 -9.42 -13.41 -3.16
C MET A 41 -9.62 -12.58 -1.89
N PHE A 42 -9.19 -13.09 -0.74
CA PHE A 42 -9.19 -12.34 0.51
C PHE A 42 -8.35 -11.07 0.43
N GLY A 43 -7.19 -11.13 -0.22
CA GLY A 43 -6.32 -9.98 -0.43
C GLY A 43 -6.96 -8.87 -1.27
N LEU A 44 -7.78 -9.23 -2.25
CA LEU A 44 -8.51 -8.31 -3.10
C LEU A 44 -9.66 -7.64 -2.34
N LEU A 45 -10.45 -8.42 -1.60
CA LEU A 45 -11.54 -7.89 -0.76
C LEU A 45 -11.00 -6.98 0.34
N GLY A 46 -9.92 -7.41 1.01
CA GLY A 46 -9.21 -6.61 1.99
C GLY A 46 -8.74 -5.27 1.40
N ARG A 47 -8.22 -5.27 0.16
CA ARG A 47 -7.80 -4.05 -0.54
C ARG A 47 -8.97 -3.10 -0.78
N ILE A 48 -10.10 -3.61 -1.27
CA ILE A 48 -11.30 -2.80 -1.55
C ILE A 48 -11.81 -2.12 -0.26
N HIS A 49 -11.93 -2.89 0.81
CA HIS A 49 -12.39 -2.36 2.09
C HIS A 49 -11.38 -1.39 2.71
N LYS A 50 -10.07 -1.65 2.58
CA LYS A 50 -9.02 -0.73 3.01
C LYS A 50 -9.08 0.60 2.24
N GLU A 51 -9.28 0.59 0.93
CA GLU A 51 -9.43 1.83 0.16
C GLU A 51 -10.68 2.60 0.59
N ARG A 52 -11.82 1.93 0.78
CA ARG A 52 -13.05 2.55 1.32
C ARG A 52 -12.80 3.22 2.67
N PHE A 53 -12.08 2.55 3.58
CA PHE A 53 -11.69 3.12 4.87
C PHE A 53 -10.81 4.37 4.70
N VAL A 54 -9.79 4.32 3.84
CA VAL A 54 -8.90 5.46 3.57
C VAL A 54 -9.64 6.64 2.91
N GLU A 55 -10.48 6.37 1.91
CA GLU A 55 -11.27 7.37 1.18
C GLU A 55 -12.30 8.06 2.09
N SER A 56 -12.85 7.34 3.06
CA SER A 56 -13.72 7.91 4.09
C SER A 56 -12.98 8.84 5.07
N LYS A 57 -11.69 9.11 4.87
CA LYS A 57 -10.82 9.79 5.84
C LYS A 57 -10.86 9.10 7.21
N PHE A 58 -10.84 7.77 7.16
CA PHE A 58 -10.76 6.89 8.32
C PHE A 58 -11.99 6.87 9.23
N THR A 59 -13.16 7.30 8.75
CA THR A 59 -14.40 7.28 9.54
C THR A 59 -15.21 6.00 9.38
N ASP A 60 -15.02 5.27 8.28
CA ASP A 60 -15.76 4.03 7.98
C ASP A 60 -15.19 2.82 8.72
N GLN A 61 -15.62 2.64 9.97
CA GLN A 61 -15.16 1.55 10.84
C GLN A 61 -15.66 0.18 10.38
N GLU A 62 -16.79 0.10 9.68
CA GLU A 62 -17.27 -1.16 9.09
C GLU A 62 -16.33 -1.64 7.99
N ALA A 63 -15.88 -0.73 7.12
CA ALA A 63 -14.88 -1.03 6.12
C ALA A 63 -13.54 -1.44 6.75
N LEU A 64 -13.11 -0.80 7.84
CA LEU A 64 -11.91 -1.21 8.57
C LEU A 64 -12.02 -2.65 9.09
N THR A 65 -13.13 -2.98 9.76
CA THR A 65 -13.39 -4.34 10.28
C THR A 65 -13.40 -5.38 9.17
N ALA A 66 -14.12 -5.11 8.07
CA ALA A 66 -14.19 -6.01 6.92
C ALA A 66 -12.82 -6.22 6.24
N ALA A 67 -12.00 -5.16 6.17
CA ALA A 67 -10.63 -5.27 5.66
C ALA A 67 -9.77 -6.17 6.55
N ILE A 68 -9.83 -5.96 7.87
CA ILE A 68 -9.09 -6.77 8.85
C ILE A 68 -9.49 -8.24 8.77
N GLU A 69 -10.79 -8.53 8.74
CA GLU A 69 -11.29 -9.91 8.63
C GLU A 69 -10.83 -10.57 7.33
N SER A 70 -10.91 -9.85 6.22
CA SER A 70 -10.44 -10.34 4.92
C SER A 70 -8.95 -10.70 4.97
N TYR A 71 -8.08 -9.77 5.41
CA TYR A 71 -6.65 -10.05 5.49
C TYR A 71 -6.29 -11.09 6.55
N ARG A 72 -7.05 -11.20 7.65
CA ARG A 72 -6.90 -12.25 8.65
C ARG A 72 -7.19 -13.63 8.06
N ASN A 73 -8.30 -13.77 7.34
CA ASN A 73 -8.66 -15.02 6.66
C ASN A 73 -7.63 -15.36 5.57
N GLY A 74 -7.20 -14.36 4.78
CA GLY A 74 -6.14 -14.53 3.78
C GLY A 74 -4.82 -14.99 4.39
N PHE A 75 -4.41 -14.42 5.53
CA PHE A 75 -3.19 -14.79 6.25
C PHE A 75 -3.28 -16.18 6.89
N GLN A 76 -4.47 -16.61 7.34
CA GLN A 76 -4.69 -17.97 7.83
C GLN A 76 -4.58 -19.00 6.71
N ALA A 77 -5.11 -18.68 5.51
CA ALA A 77 -5.04 -19.54 4.34
C ALA A 77 -3.62 -19.65 3.77
N ASP A 78 -2.94 -18.53 3.60
CA ASP A 78 -1.52 -18.46 3.24
C ASP A 78 -0.85 -17.28 3.96
N PRO A 79 0.04 -17.54 4.93
CA PRO A 79 0.69 -16.49 5.72
C PRO A 79 1.84 -15.84 4.94
N ASN A 80 1.54 -15.23 3.79
CA ASN A 80 2.49 -14.51 2.96
C ASN A 80 2.67 -13.05 3.43
N GLU A 81 3.69 -12.40 2.87
CA GLU A 81 4.10 -11.04 3.25
C GLU A 81 3.06 -9.99 2.93
N TYR A 82 2.40 -10.09 1.77
CA TYR A 82 1.36 -9.16 1.36
C TYR A 82 0.18 -9.17 2.34
N MET A 83 -0.29 -10.36 2.74
CA MET A 83 -1.36 -10.48 3.74
C MET A 83 -0.92 -9.95 5.10
N GLY A 84 0.27 -10.37 5.56
CA GLY A 84 0.76 -10.02 6.88
C GLY A 84 0.98 -8.52 7.06
N VAL A 85 1.62 -7.85 6.11
CA VAL A 85 1.88 -6.40 6.20
C VAL A 85 0.57 -5.61 6.20
N ASN A 86 -0.38 -5.96 5.34
CA ASN A 86 -1.65 -5.24 5.28
C ASN A 86 -2.48 -5.46 6.56
N LEU A 87 -2.51 -6.69 7.07
CA LEU A 87 -3.17 -7.00 8.34
C LEU A 87 -2.53 -6.21 9.50
N ALA A 88 -1.20 -6.24 9.62
CA ALA A 88 -0.48 -5.51 10.67
C ALA A 88 -0.77 -4.00 10.62
N ASN A 89 -0.74 -3.39 9.44
CA ASN A 89 -1.03 -1.96 9.25
C ASN A 89 -2.46 -1.61 9.72
N LEU A 90 -3.45 -2.45 9.40
CA LEU A 90 -4.84 -2.22 9.81
C LEU A 90 -5.05 -2.47 11.31
N LEU A 91 -4.35 -3.43 11.92
CA LEU A 91 -4.38 -3.60 13.38
C LEU A 91 -3.83 -2.35 14.09
N VAL A 92 -2.76 -1.75 13.57
CA VAL A 92 -2.28 -0.44 14.07
C VAL A 92 -3.35 0.65 13.92
N CYS A 93 -4.14 0.65 12.85
CA CYS A 93 -5.26 1.59 12.68
C CYS A 93 -6.33 1.47 13.78
N THR A 94 -6.47 0.29 14.38
CA THR A 94 -7.37 0.07 15.53
C THR A 94 -6.76 0.49 16.88
N GLY A 95 -5.56 1.09 16.87
CA GLY A 95 -4.85 1.53 18.07
C GLY A 95 -4.08 0.42 18.79
N GLN A 96 -3.90 -0.73 18.14
CA GLN A 96 -3.08 -1.83 18.69
C GLN A 96 -1.60 -1.50 18.61
N GLU A 97 -0.86 -1.90 19.64
CA GLU A 97 0.58 -1.70 19.76
C GLU A 97 1.28 -3.05 19.89
N LEU A 98 2.53 -3.15 19.44
CA LEU A 98 3.30 -4.39 19.50
C LEU A 98 3.49 -4.94 20.91
N SER A 99 3.50 -4.04 21.90
CA SER A 99 3.66 -4.37 23.32
C SER A 99 2.39 -4.97 23.94
N SER A 100 1.22 -4.71 23.37
CA SER A 100 -0.10 -5.06 23.93
C SER A 100 -0.92 -6.02 23.06
N SER A 101 -0.62 -6.13 21.76
CA SER A 101 -1.32 -7.01 20.84
C SER A 101 -0.50 -8.26 20.50
N GLN A 102 -0.96 -9.41 21.00
CA GLN A 102 -0.37 -10.71 20.69
C GLN A 102 -0.50 -11.06 19.19
N GLU A 103 -1.62 -10.69 18.56
CA GLU A 103 -1.85 -10.91 17.14
C GLU A 103 -0.84 -10.12 16.31
N LEU A 104 -0.72 -8.81 16.56
CA LEU A 104 0.22 -7.94 15.85
C LEU A 104 1.67 -8.40 16.04
N ASN A 105 2.05 -8.77 17.26
CA ASN A 105 3.37 -9.29 17.57
C ASN A 105 3.68 -10.58 16.78
N ARG A 106 2.74 -11.54 16.76
CA ARG A 106 2.89 -12.79 16.00
C ARG A 106 3.05 -12.54 14.51
N ILE A 107 2.24 -11.65 13.92
CA ILE A 107 2.32 -11.31 12.50
C ILE A 107 3.68 -10.68 12.19
N CYS A 108 4.12 -9.71 12.99
CA CYS A 108 5.42 -9.06 12.79
C CYS A 108 6.59 -10.04 12.92
N ASN A 109 6.51 -11.01 13.83
CA ASN A 109 7.53 -12.07 13.93
C ASN A 109 7.58 -12.95 12.68
N VAL A 110 6.42 -13.36 12.15
CA VAL A 110 6.35 -14.14 10.89
C VAL A 110 6.96 -13.34 9.75
N LEU A 111 6.61 -12.06 9.61
CA LEU A 111 7.14 -11.18 8.58
C LEU A 111 8.66 -10.99 8.73
N ASN A 112 9.14 -10.73 9.94
CA ASN A 112 10.56 -10.55 10.23
C ASN A 112 11.39 -11.77 9.83
N LEU A 113 10.89 -12.99 10.14
CA LEU A 113 11.54 -14.24 9.74
C LEU A 113 11.54 -14.44 8.22
N ARG A 114 10.44 -14.13 7.53
CA ARG A 114 10.36 -14.27 6.07
C ARG A 114 11.32 -13.32 5.36
N ILE A 115 11.31 -12.05 5.75
CA ILE A 115 12.22 -11.05 5.22
C ILE A 115 13.68 -11.44 5.49
N GLY A 116 13.98 -11.93 6.70
CA GLY A 116 15.32 -12.38 7.06
C GLY A 116 15.85 -13.51 6.16
N ARG A 117 14.98 -14.39 5.65
CA ARG A 117 15.36 -15.45 4.70
C ARG A 117 15.74 -14.92 3.32
N LYS A 118 15.33 -13.71 2.96
CA LYS A 118 15.71 -13.07 1.68
C LYS A 118 17.13 -12.49 1.69
N GLY A 119 17.74 -12.40 2.87
CA GLY A 119 19.13 -11.99 3.03
C GLY A 119 19.31 -10.47 3.15
N ASP A 120 20.50 -9.99 2.76
CA ASP A 120 20.85 -8.58 2.88
C ASP A 120 20.01 -7.72 1.93
N ILE A 121 19.42 -6.65 2.47
CA ILE A 121 18.63 -5.67 1.73
C ILE A 121 19.38 -5.08 0.53
N SER A 122 20.71 -4.96 0.61
CA SER A 122 21.51 -4.43 -0.50
C SER A 122 21.53 -5.36 -1.72
N LYS A 123 21.17 -6.63 -1.54
CA LYS A 123 21.14 -7.66 -2.59
C LYS A 123 19.74 -7.93 -3.12
N LEU A 124 18.70 -7.38 -2.48
CA LEU A 124 17.32 -7.51 -2.95
C LEU A 124 17.15 -6.72 -4.25
N THR A 125 16.58 -7.39 -5.25
CA THR A 125 16.31 -6.83 -6.58
C THR A 125 14.82 -6.62 -6.84
N ASP A 126 13.95 -7.32 -6.12
CA ASP A 126 12.51 -7.11 -6.18
C ASP A 126 12.09 -5.92 -5.30
N TYR A 127 11.31 -5.01 -5.87
CA TYR A 127 10.86 -3.81 -5.17
C TYR A 127 9.97 -4.14 -3.97
N TRP A 128 9.05 -5.10 -4.13
CA TRP A 128 8.09 -5.46 -3.08
C TRP A 128 8.77 -6.13 -1.89
N ASP A 129 9.86 -6.84 -2.12
CA ASP A 129 10.71 -7.36 -1.06
C ASP A 129 11.28 -6.21 -0.20
N VAL A 130 11.81 -5.16 -0.84
CA VAL A 130 12.37 -3.98 -0.15
C VAL A 130 11.26 -3.15 0.51
N ALA A 131 10.12 -2.97 -0.16
CA ALA A 131 8.97 -2.26 0.40
C ALA A 131 8.41 -2.97 1.63
N THR A 132 8.26 -4.30 1.59
CA THR A 132 7.83 -5.09 2.74
C THR A 132 8.86 -5.01 3.86
N PHE A 133 10.16 -5.08 3.54
CA PHE A 133 11.22 -4.85 4.54
C PHE A 133 11.03 -3.49 5.22
N PHE A 134 10.84 -2.43 4.42
CA PHE A 134 10.67 -1.07 4.91
C PHE A 134 9.45 -0.93 5.84
N GLU A 135 8.27 -1.40 5.41
CA GLU A 135 7.04 -1.37 6.20
C GLU A 135 7.19 -2.13 7.52
N VAL A 136 7.84 -3.30 7.50
CA VAL A 136 8.08 -4.10 8.72
C VAL A 136 9.04 -3.40 9.68
N ARG A 137 10.09 -2.75 9.20
CA ARG A 137 10.98 -1.96 10.09
C ARG A 137 10.26 -0.76 10.69
N VAL A 138 9.37 -0.12 9.93
CA VAL A 138 8.55 0.98 10.47
C VAL A 138 7.57 0.45 11.51
N LEU A 139 6.91 -0.70 11.27
CA LEU A 139 6.05 -1.37 12.25
C LEU A 139 6.80 -1.68 13.56
N LEU A 140 8.04 -2.17 13.47
CA LEU A 140 8.92 -2.50 14.60
C LEU A 140 9.67 -1.30 15.21
N GLU A 141 9.50 -0.09 14.68
CA GLU A 141 10.21 1.13 15.11
C GLU A 141 11.75 1.07 14.97
N GLU A 142 12.23 0.22 14.07
CA GLU A 142 13.65 0.06 13.76
C GLU A 142 14.11 1.07 12.70
N TYR A 143 14.09 2.36 13.05
CA TYR A 143 14.30 3.45 12.08
C TYR A 143 15.66 3.42 11.37
N THR A 144 16.72 2.91 11.99
CA THR A 144 18.02 2.74 11.31
C THR A 144 17.90 1.79 10.11
N SER A 145 17.20 0.68 10.30
CA SER A 145 16.96 -0.30 9.23
C SER A 145 15.92 0.22 8.23
N ALA A 146 14.93 0.99 8.69
CA ALA A 146 13.94 1.65 7.82
C ALA A 146 14.61 2.66 6.87
N VAL A 147 15.57 3.45 7.37
CA VAL A 147 16.37 4.38 6.56
C VAL A 147 17.15 3.64 5.46
N ARG A 148 17.81 2.53 5.80
CA ARG A 148 18.51 1.71 4.78
C ARG A 148 17.57 1.19 3.70
N ALA A 149 16.33 0.87 4.07
CA ALA A 149 15.33 0.38 3.13
C ALA A 149 14.82 1.49 2.20
N VAL A 150 14.57 2.68 2.73
CA VAL A 150 14.14 3.80 1.89
C VAL A 150 15.24 4.31 0.97
N GLU A 151 16.50 4.30 1.42
CA GLU A 151 17.67 4.56 0.55
C GLU A 151 17.76 3.54 -0.58
N ARG A 152 17.50 2.26 -0.30
CA ARG A 152 17.44 1.22 -1.33
C ARG A 152 16.28 1.42 -2.29
N ILE A 153 15.08 1.77 -1.79
CA ILE A 153 13.92 2.12 -2.62
C ILE A 153 14.26 3.27 -3.56
N TYR A 154 14.88 4.34 -3.04
CA TYR A 154 15.29 5.48 -3.86
C TYR A 154 16.30 5.07 -4.94
N ALA A 155 17.31 4.26 -4.58
CA ALA A 155 18.29 3.77 -5.54
C ALA A 155 17.73 2.79 -6.59
N MET A 156 16.57 2.19 -6.34
CA MET A 156 15.88 1.31 -7.31
C MET A 156 15.07 2.10 -8.35
N ASP A 157 14.83 3.38 -8.14
CA ASP A 157 14.04 4.27 -9.01
C ASP A 157 12.72 3.61 -9.49
N PRO A 158 11.84 3.20 -8.55
CA PRO A 158 10.63 2.48 -8.92
C PRO A 158 9.63 3.42 -9.61
N PRO A 159 8.71 2.87 -10.42
CA PRO A 159 7.57 3.64 -10.92
C PRO A 159 6.81 4.34 -9.78
N ILE A 160 6.41 5.59 -10.01
CA ILE A 160 5.76 6.46 -9.00
C ILE A 160 4.57 5.78 -8.31
N TRP A 161 3.80 4.97 -9.01
CA TRP A 161 2.65 4.27 -8.42
C TRP A 161 3.04 3.25 -7.34
N GLN A 162 4.20 2.61 -7.48
CA GLN A 162 4.73 1.67 -6.47
C GLN A 162 5.14 2.44 -5.22
N LEU A 163 5.94 3.49 -5.41
CA LEU A 163 6.38 4.38 -4.34
C LEU A 163 5.20 4.99 -3.59
N ALA A 164 4.20 5.52 -4.32
CA ALA A 164 2.99 6.10 -3.75
C ALA A 164 2.20 5.10 -2.90
N SER A 165 2.13 3.83 -3.31
CA SER A 165 1.46 2.78 -2.55
C SER A 165 2.17 2.49 -1.23
N THR A 166 3.49 2.36 -1.26
CA THR A 166 4.29 2.12 -0.05
C THR A 166 4.23 3.30 0.90
N LEU A 167 4.40 4.54 0.42
CA LEU A 167 4.29 5.74 1.26
C LEU A 167 2.92 5.89 1.90
N ARG A 168 1.84 5.53 1.19
CA ARG A 168 0.48 5.52 1.76
C ARG A 168 0.36 4.55 2.94
N ASN A 169 0.98 3.37 2.87
CA ASN A 169 1.05 2.44 4.00
C ASN A 169 1.85 3.01 5.17
N ILE A 170 3.01 3.61 4.91
CA ILE A 170 3.85 4.20 5.96
C ILE A 170 3.14 5.36 6.68
N ARG A 171 2.47 6.23 5.92
CA ARG A 171 1.65 7.32 6.47
C ARG A 171 0.54 6.77 7.36
N LEU A 172 -0.12 5.70 6.93
CA LEU A 172 -1.16 5.04 7.72
C LEU A 172 -0.61 4.54 9.07
N ILE A 173 0.53 3.85 9.06
CA ILE A 173 1.18 3.38 10.31
C ILE A 173 1.51 4.58 11.22
N ASN A 174 2.15 5.61 10.67
CA ASN A 174 2.59 6.77 11.45
C ASN A 174 1.42 7.60 12.02
N GLN A 175 0.31 7.69 11.29
CA GLN A 175 -0.87 8.45 11.71
C GLN A 175 -1.60 7.80 12.89
N PHE A 176 -1.71 6.47 12.89
CA PHE A 176 -2.50 5.73 13.89
C PHE A 176 -1.67 5.18 15.04
N ARG A 177 -0.34 5.20 14.91
CA ARG A 177 0.55 4.90 16.03
C ARG A 177 0.37 5.96 17.11
N LYS A 178 0.17 5.52 18.35
CA LYS A 178 0.15 6.43 19.49
C LYS A 178 1.50 7.11 19.61
N PRO A 179 1.54 8.44 19.82
CA PRO A 179 2.79 9.09 20.18
C PRO A 179 3.30 8.43 21.46
N ALA A 180 4.59 8.06 21.47
CA ALA A 180 5.23 7.57 22.67
C ALA A 180 4.95 8.56 23.81
N HIS A 181 4.41 8.08 24.93
CA HIS A 181 3.95 8.91 26.05
C HIS A 181 5.06 9.73 26.72
N ASP A 182 6.32 9.51 26.33
CA ASP A 182 7.47 10.21 26.85
C ASP A 182 8.03 11.18 25.81
N LYS A 183 8.57 12.31 26.30
CA LYS A 183 9.37 13.29 25.55
C LYS A 183 10.68 12.65 25.07
N VAL A 184 10.59 11.64 24.22
CA VAL A 184 11.74 10.94 23.65
C VAL A 184 12.41 11.91 22.68
N LYS A 185 13.65 12.30 22.99
CA LYS A 185 14.49 13.01 22.02
C LYS A 185 14.51 12.19 20.73
N LEU A 186 14.04 12.78 19.63
CA LEU A 186 14.09 12.16 18.31
C LEU A 186 15.52 11.66 18.04
N THR A 187 15.65 10.36 17.78
CA THR A 187 16.96 9.79 17.44
C THR A 187 17.41 10.35 16.08
N PRO A 188 18.73 10.38 15.79
CA PRO A 188 19.21 10.77 14.47
C PRO A 188 18.57 9.95 13.34
N ALA A 189 18.40 8.64 13.55
CA ALA A 189 17.74 7.75 12.60
C ALA A 189 16.28 8.14 12.35
N ARG A 190 15.53 8.51 13.41
CA ARG A 190 14.15 8.97 13.26
C ARG A 190 14.07 10.28 12.48
N ARG A 191 14.94 11.26 12.76
CA ARG A 191 14.99 12.51 11.97
C ARG A 191 15.27 12.26 10.49
N LEU A 192 16.19 11.35 10.19
CA LEU A 192 16.52 11.01 8.80
C LEU A 192 15.36 10.26 8.12
N PHE A 193 14.68 9.38 8.84
CA PHE A 193 13.45 8.77 8.36
C PHE A 193 12.37 9.82 8.05
N ASP A 194 12.13 10.78 8.97
CA ASP A 194 11.13 11.83 8.76
C ASP A 194 11.48 12.67 7.52
N PHE A 195 12.76 13.04 7.34
CA PHE A 195 13.25 13.70 6.12
C PHE A 195 12.95 12.89 4.85
N TRP A 196 13.25 11.58 4.84
CA TRP A 196 12.96 10.72 3.70
C TRP A 196 11.46 10.66 3.38
N MET A 197 10.62 10.65 4.42
CA MET A 197 9.17 10.63 4.24
C MET A 197 8.65 11.94 3.66
N GLU A 198 9.17 13.09 4.07
CA GLU A 198 8.85 14.38 3.46
C GLU A 198 9.32 14.43 2.01
N PHE A 199 10.60 14.16 1.76
CA PHE A 199 11.20 14.20 0.42
C PHE A 199 10.46 13.31 -0.59
N LEU A 200 10.21 12.04 -0.26
CA LEU A 200 9.51 11.13 -1.18
C LEU A 200 8.03 11.48 -1.34
N SER A 201 7.42 12.14 -0.34
CA SER A 201 6.06 12.66 -0.46
C SER A 201 5.97 13.76 -1.51
N ASP A 202 6.95 14.65 -1.54
CA ASP A 202 7.04 15.72 -2.53
C ASP A 202 7.24 15.14 -3.93
N VAL A 203 8.16 14.18 -4.09
CA VAL A 203 8.40 13.47 -5.36
C VAL A 203 7.12 12.85 -5.93
N VAL A 204 6.33 12.16 -5.09
CA VAL A 204 5.07 11.55 -5.53
C VAL A 204 4.02 12.61 -5.90
N THR A 205 3.99 13.74 -5.19
CA THR A 205 3.04 14.83 -5.43
C THR A 205 3.34 15.58 -6.73
N GLU A 206 4.59 15.96 -6.95
CA GLU A 206 5.03 16.66 -8.16
C GLU A 206 4.82 15.81 -9.43
N SER A 207 5.12 14.52 -9.34
CA SER A 207 4.90 13.58 -10.44
C SER A 207 3.41 13.40 -10.78
N GLY A 208 2.53 13.47 -9.78
CA GLY A 208 1.08 13.44 -10.01
C GLY A 208 0.58 14.68 -10.74
N GLN A 209 1.11 15.86 -10.40
CA GLN A 209 0.76 17.12 -11.04
C GLN A 209 1.26 17.21 -12.49
N SER A 210 2.47 16.72 -12.77
CA SER A 210 3.02 16.71 -14.14
C SER A 210 2.23 15.78 -15.07
N LEU A 211 1.76 14.63 -14.57
CA LEU A 211 0.89 13.71 -15.30
C LEU A 211 -0.50 14.30 -15.56
N GLN A 212 -1.10 14.98 -14.58
CA GLN A 212 -2.38 15.68 -14.74
C GLN A 212 -2.28 16.81 -15.76
N ASN A 213 -1.23 17.62 -15.69
CA ASN A 213 -0.98 18.71 -16.63
C ASN A 213 -0.74 18.20 -18.06
N SER A 214 -0.03 17.08 -18.21
CA SER A 214 0.18 16.43 -19.51
C SER A 214 -1.12 15.87 -20.10
N THR A 215 -1.97 15.26 -19.26
CA THR A 215 -3.27 14.71 -19.67
C THR A 215 -4.24 15.83 -20.08
N ASN A 216 -4.28 16.93 -19.31
CA ASN A 216 -5.09 18.11 -19.64
C ASN A 216 -4.63 18.78 -20.93
N GLY A 217 -3.32 18.81 -21.19
CA GLY A 217 -2.76 19.31 -22.46
C GLY A 217 -3.15 18.45 -23.67
N ILE A 218 -3.17 17.13 -23.52
CA ILE A 218 -3.62 16.20 -24.57
C ILE A 218 -5.11 16.38 -24.85
N ILE A 219 -5.97 16.46 -23.83
CA ILE A 219 -7.42 16.66 -23.98
C ILE A 219 -7.70 18.00 -24.69
N SER A 220 -7.03 19.08 -24.28
CA SER A 220 -7.17 20.40 -24.92
C SER A 220 -6.74 20.38 -26.39
N SER A 221 -5.69 19.63 -26.74
CA SER A 221 -5.25 19.48 -28.14
C SER A 221 -6.22 18.64 -29.00
N ALA A 222 -6.89 17.65 -28.40
CA ALA A 222 -7.87 16.82 -29.10
C ALA A 222 -9.17 17.60 -29.40
N GLU A 223 -9.62 18.45 -28.49
CA GLU A 223 -10.79 19.33 -28.68
C GLU A 223 -10.58 20.37 -29.80
N LEU A 224 -9.34 20.84 -29.99
CA LEU A 224 -9.00 21.75 -31.09
C LEU A 224 -8.97 21.06 -32.47
N THR A 225 -8.78 19.73 -32.52
CA THR A 225 -8.78 18.96 -33.77
C THR A 225 -10.15 18.37 -34.15
N GLY A 226 -11.13 18.41 -33.25
CA GLY A 226 -12.46 17.81 -33.44
C GLY A 226 -13.52 18.71 -34.08
N ASN A 227 -13.24 20.01 -34.27
CA ASN A 227 -14.24 21.01 -34.71
C ASN A 227 -14.06 21.43 -36.18
N GLY A 228 -13.79 20.46 -37.07
CA GLY A 228 -13.43 20.73 -38.47
C GLY A 228 -13.94 19.71 -39.48
N SER A 229 -15.20 19.28 -39.39
CA SER A 229 -15.88 18.66 -40.54
C SER A 229 -17.41 18.77 -40.44
N GLU A 230 -17.95 19.99 -40.40
CA GLU A 230 -19.22 20.27 -41.08
C GLU A 230 -18.86 20.79 -42.47
N CYS A 231 -18.93 19.91 -43.48
CA CYS A 231 -18.94 20.33 -44.87
C CYS A 231 -20.34 20.08 -45.43
N SER A 232 -21.05 21.19 -45.61
CA SER A 232 -22.36 21.28 -46.24
C SER A 232 -22.30 20.90 -47.73
N ARG A 233 -23.15 19.97 -48.17
CA ARG A 233 -24.05 20.01 -49.34
C ARG A 233 -24.46 18.61 -49.77
#